data_AF-A0A920K8D3-F1
#
_entry.id   AF-A0A920K8D3-F1
#
_cell.length_a   1.000
_cell.length_b   1.000
_cell.length_c   1.000
_cell.angle_alpha   90.00
_cell.angle_beta   90.00
_cell.angle_gamma   90.00
#
_symmetry.space_group_name_H-M   'P 1'
#
loop_
_entity.id
_entity.type
_entity.pdbx_description
1 polymer ?
#
loop_
_entity_poly.entity_id
_entity_poly.type
_entity_poly.pdbx_seq_one_letter_code
_entity_poly.pdbx_strand_id
1 'polypeptide(L)'
;MPLNFSKTFGTKLRGFTSLEENTRTELRKIISSKEDLLAQFEPNAQEGLFSLRLQHWVQAPLLAYRYRKLEKLEENIIGYRNSVKPIQAYCRRLHQIFSWLLLIGITVHIITVTFFANYVADGRPIYWWHIEDWG
;
A
#
# COMPACT_ATOMS: atom_id res chain seq x y z
N MET A 1 -3.70 -23.24 17.05
CA MET A 1 -2.30 -22.81 17.33
C MET A 1 -2.26 -21.29 17.41
N PRO A 2 -1.82 -20.68 18.53
CA PRO A 2 -1.78 -19.22 18.64
C PRO A 2 -0.70 -18.63 17.72
N LEU A 3 -1.07 -17.58 16.97
CA LEU A 3 -0.19 -16.79 16.11
C LEU A 3 0.79 -15.99 16.99
N ASN A 4 2.01 -16.49 17.14
CA ASN A 4 3.08 -15.79 17.87
C ASN A 4 3.70 -14.69 16.99
N PHE A 5 3.14 -13.49 17.03
CA PHE A 5 3.61 -12.30 16.30
C PHE A 5 4.98 -11.79 16.76
N SER A 6 5.38 -12.08 18.00
CA SER A 6 6.64 -11.61 18.60
C SER A 6 7.90 -12.19 17.94
N LYS A 7 7.80 -13.35 17.28
CA LYS A 7 8.97 -14.03 16.69
C LYS A 7 9.47 -13.44 15.38
N THR A 8 8.72 -12.55 14.73
CA THR A 8 9.06 -12.02 13.41
C THR A 8 9.93 -10.76 13.48
N PHE A 9 9.88 -10.01 14.57
CA PHE A 9 10.55 -8.70 14.70
C PHE A 9 12.08 -8.76 14.86
N GLY A 10 12.69 -9.94 14.95
CA GLY A 10 14.14 -10.12 15.17
C GLY A 10 14.82 -11.12 14.24
N THR A 11 14.10 -11.71 13.28
CA THR A 11 14.70 -12.65 12.33
C THR A 11 15.50 -11.89 11.26
N LYS A 12 16.83 -11.95 11.36
CA LYS A 12 17.75 -11.50 10.32
C LYS A 12 17.46 -12.27 9.03
N LEU A 13 17.27 -11.57 7.91
CA LEU A 13 17.18 -12.23 6.60
C LEU A 13 18.42 -13.10 6.44
N ARG A 14 18.23 -14.39 6.14
CA ARG A 14 19.32 -15.26 5.69
C ARG A 14 19.97 -14.55 4.50
N GLY A 15 21.29 -14.36 4.58
CA GLY A 15 22.06 -13.70 3.52
C GLY A 15 21.79 -14.34 2.17
N PHE A 16 21.94 -13.54 1.12
CA PHE A 16 21.70 -13.90 -0.28
C PHE A 16 22.21 -15.32 -0.56
N THR A 17 21.28 -16.26 -0.77
CA THR A 17 21.62 -17.59 -1.29
C THR A 17 22.32 -17.40 -2.63
N SER A 18 23.40 -18.14 -2.88
CA SER A 18 24.12 -18.06 -4.15
C SER A 18 23.14 -18.29 -5.30
N LEU A 19 22.83 -17.22 -6.03
CA LEU A 19 21.91 -17.25 -7.16
C LEU A 19 22.54 -18.11 -8.26
N GLU A 20 21.76 -19.05 -8.79
CA GLU A 20 22.12 -19.84 -9.96
C GLU A 20 22.40 -18.91 -11.15
N GLU A 21 23.38 -19.23 -12.00
CA GLU A 21 23.84 -18.33 -13.08
C GLU A 21 22.71 -17.96 -14.06
N ASN A 22 21.74 -18.86 -14.25
CA ASN A 22 20.53 -18.61 -15.04
C ASN A 22 19.68 -17.47 -14.41
N THR A 23 19.40 -17.56 -13.12
CA THR A 23 18.67 -16.55 -12.35
C THR A 23 19.35 -15.19 -12.37
N ARG A 24 20.69 -15.16 -12.39
CA ARG A 24 21.47 -13.93 -12.51
C ARG A 24 21.26 -13.24 -13.86
N THR A 25 21.16 -14.01 -14.95
CA THR A 25 20.87 -13.45 -16.27
C THR A 25 19.45 -12.92 -16.41
N GLU A 26 18.47 -13.59 -15.80
CA GLU A 26 17.09 -13.09 -15.74
C GLU A 26 16.98 -11.79 -14.94
N LEU A 27 17.63 -11.72 -13.77
CA LEU A 27 17.68 -10.50 -12.96
C LEU A 27 18.31 -9.34 -13.74
N ARG A 28 19.40 -9.58 -14.47
CA ARG A 28 20.03 -8.54 -15.29
C ARG A 28 19.07 -7.98 -16.35
N LYS A 29 18.29 -8.85 -17.01
CA LYS A 29 17.26 -8.41 -17.98
C LYS A 29 16.18 -7.55 -17.33
N ILE A 30 15.75 -7.91 -16.12
CA ILE A 30 14.74 -7.15 -15.37
C ILE A 30 15.29 -5.78 -14.95
N ILE A 31 16.53 -5.71 -14.46
CA ILE A 31 17.18 -4.46 -14.07
C ILE A 31 17.31 -3.53 -15.28
N SER A 32 17.83 -4.01 -16.42
CA SER A 32 17.92 -3.18 -17.63
C SER A 32 16.54 -2.68 -18.11
N SER A 33 15.51 -3.53 -18.05
CA SER A 33 14.14 -3.13 -18.40
C SER A 33 13.57 -2.07 -17.45
N LYS A 34 13.96 -2.09 -16.17
CA LYS A 34 13.58 -1.06 -15.21
C LYS A 34 14.32 0.24 -15.45
N GLU A 35 15.61 0.21 -15.77
CA GLU A 35 16.40 1.39 -16.12
C GLU A 35 15.80 2.09 -17.36
N ASP A 36 15.37 1.33 -18.37
CA ASP A 36 14.68 1.86 -19.55
C ASP A 36 13.32 2.52 -19.23
N LEU A 37 12.58 1.97 -18.27
CA LEU A 37 11.33 2.57 -17.79
C LEU A 37 11.59 3.78 -16.88
N LEU A 38 12.66 3.76 -16.11
CA LEU A 38 13.07 4.85 -15.23
C LEU A 38 13.51 6.07 -16.04
N ALA A 39 14.22 5.86 -17.15
CA ALA A 39 14.61 6.91 -18.08
C ALA A 39 13.39 7.68 -18.64
N GLN A 40 12.23 7.04 -18.74
CA GLN A 40 10.98 7.69 -19.15
C GLN A 40 10.27 8.46 -18.03
N PHE A 41 10.58 8.14 -16.76
CA PHE A 41 10.01 8.79 -15.58
C PHE A 41 10.85 9.96 -15.11
N GLU A 42 12.10 9.68 -14.76
CA GLU A 42 13.06 10.63 -14.20
C GLU A 42 14.45 10.27 -14.75
N PRO A 43 14.92 10.95 -15.81
CA PRO A 43 16.19 10.61 -16.45
C PRO A 43 17.43 10.77 -15.55
N ASN A 44 17.28 11.43 -14.39
CA ASN A 44 18.34 11.59 -13.39
C ASN A 44 18.22 10.63 -12.19
N ALA A 45 17.17 9.80 -12.13
CA ALA A 45 16.98 8.86 -11.02
C ALA A 45 17.87 7.62 -11.22
N GLN A 46 18.35 7.05 -10.12
CA GLN A 46 19.06 5.78 -10.10
C GLN A 46 18.10 4.69 -9.59
N GLU A 47 18.07 3.52 -10.24
CA GLU A 47 17.17 2.43 -9.91
C GLU A 47 17.22 2.07 -8.42
N GLY A 48 18.42 1.97 -7.84
CA GLY A 48 18.63 1.61 -6.44
C GLY A 48 18.18 2.65 -5.40
N LEU A 49 17.88 3.89 -5.82
CA LEU A 49 17.39 4.97 -4.94
C LEU A 49 15.93 5.35 -5.23
N PHE A 50 15.41 4.90 -6.37
CA PHE A 50 14.07 5.24 -6.81
C PHE A 50 13.03 4.39 -6.08
N SER A 51 11.93 5.03 -5.69
CA SER A 51 10.76 4.33 -5.15
C SER A 51 9.49 4.95 -5.72
N LEU A 52 8.56 4.09 -6.13
CA LEU A 52 7.27 4.49 -6.69
C LEU A 52 6.44 5.25 -5.64
N ARG A 53 6.37 6.58 -5.77
CA ARG A 53 5.45 7.45 -5.01
C ARG A 53 4.08 7.55 -5.66
N LEU A 54 3.06 7.92 -4.88
CA LEU A 54 1.68 8.17 -5.35
C LEU A 54 1.61 9.19 -6.49
N GLN A 55 2.48 10.21 -6.50
CA GLN A 55 2.53 11.23 -7.55
C GLN A 55 2.74 10.62 -8.95
N HIS A 56 3.63 9.62 -9.06
CA HIS A 56 3.91 8.93 -10.32
C HIS A 56 2.71 8.10 -10.82
N TRP A 57 1.87 7.59 -9.91
CA TRP A 57 0.64 6.90 -10.27
C TRP A 57 -0.40 7.83 -10.88
N VAL A 58 -0.42 9.10 -10.46
CA VAL A 58 -1.32 10.12 -11.01
C VAL A 58 -0.80 10.65 -12.34
N GLN A 59 0.50 10.90 -12.45
CA GLN A 59 1.11 11.47 -13.66
C GLN A 59 1.23 10.47 -14.82
N ALA A 60 1.62 9.23 -14.53
CA ALA A 60 1.84 8.20 -15.56
C ALA A 60 1.42 6.80 -15.08
N PRO A 61 0.10 6.54 -15.00
CA PRO A 61 -0.44 5.30 -14.40
C PRO A 61 0.03 4.02 -15.11
N LEU A 62 0.16 4.04 -16.44
CA LEU A 62 0.57 2.87 -17.22
C LEU A 62 2.05 2.52 -16.99
N LEU A 63 2.93 3.52 -16.96
CA LEU A 63 4.35 3.32 -16.71
C LEU A 63 4.57 2.86 -15.26
N ALA A 64 3.85 3.45 -14.30
CA ALA A 64 3.91 3.06 -12.89
C ALA A 64 3.48 1.61 -12.69
N TYR A 65 2.45 1.17 -13.42
CA TYR A 65 2.02 -0.22 -13.44
C TYR A 65 3.08 -1.17 -14.01
N ARG A 66 3.70 -0.81 -15.16
CA ARG A 66 4.77 -1.63 -15.79
C ARG A 66 5.98 -1.78 -14.87
N TYR A 67 6.42 -0.68 -14.26
CA TYR A 67 7.53 -0.71 -13.29
C TYR A 67 7.20 -1.60 -12.09
N ARG A 68 6.00 -1.46 -11.51
CA ARG A 68 5.54 -2.31 -10.39
C ARG A 68 5.41 -3.79 -10.76
N LYS A 69 5.06 -4.11 -12.01
CA LYS A 69 5.04 -5.49 -12.51
C LYS A 69 6.46 -6.09 -12.51
N LEU A 70 7.46 -5.32 -12.94
CA LEU A 70 8.86 -5.76 -12.93
C LEU A 70 9.40 -5.93 -11.50
N GLU A 71 9.11 -5.00 -10.58
CA GLU A 71 9.45 -5.15 -9.16
C GLU A 71 8.88 -6.45 -8.58
N LYS A 72 7.62 -6.79 -8.91
CA LYS A 72 7.00 -8.02 -8.40
C LYS A 72 7.65 -9.29 -8.96
N LEU A 73 8.13 -9.26 -10.21
CA LEU A 73 8.88 -10.36 -10.80
C LEU A 73 10.24 -10.53 -10.13
N GLU A 74 10.95 -9.43 -9.88
CA GLU A 74 12.20 -9.44 -9.14
C GLU A 74 12.01 -9.94 -7.69
N GLU A 75 11.00 -9.44 -6.97
CA GLU A 75 10.66 -9.92 -5.61
C GLU A 75 10.42 -11.42 -5.58
N ASN A 76 9.81 -11.99 -6.62
CA ASN A 76 9.55 -13.42 -6.75
C ASN A 76 10.84 -14.22 -6.96
N ILE A 77 11.76 -13.70 -7.78
CA ILE A 77 13.06 -14.32 -8.07
C ILE A 77 13.99 -14.26 -6.85
N ILE A 78 14.05 -13.11 -6.17
CA ILE A 78 14.87 -12.89 -4.98
C ILE A 78 14.29 -13.62 -3.75
N GLY A 79 12.99 -13.93 -3.75
CA GLY A 79 12.32 -14.59 -2.63
C GLY A 79 12.18 -13.68 -1.40
N TYR A 80 12.34 -12.36 -1.56
CA TYR A 80 12.42 -11.36 -0.49
C TYR A 80 11.21 -11.35 0.45
N ARG A 81 10.04 -11.81 -0.03
CA ARG A 81 8.79 -11.85 0.77
C ARG A 81 8.53 -13.15 1.54
N ASN A 82 9.38 -14.17 1.42
CA ASN A 82 9.23 -15.38 2.25
C ASN A 82 9.59 -15.16 3.73
N SER A 83 10.09 -13.97 4.10
CA SER A 83 10.42 -13.63 5.48
C SER A 83 9.20 -13.45 6.40
N VAL A 84 8.00 -13.22 5.84
CA VAL A 84 6.78 -12.98 6.64
C VAL A 84 5.67 -13.91 6.20
N LYS A 85 5.04 -14.62 7.15
CA LYS A 85 3.91 -15.51 6.85
C LYS A 85 2.79 -14.73 6.14
N PRO A 86 2.16 -15.27 5.09
CA PRO A 86 1.15 -14.58 4.29
C PRO A 86 -0.04 -14.05 5.13
N ILE A 87 -0.35 -14.74 6.23
CA ILE A 87 -1.38 -14.35 7.20
C ILE A 87 -1.09 -12.97 7.83
N GLN A 88 0.16 -12.70 8.22
CA GLN A 88 0.51 -11.42 8.86
C GLN A 88 0.46 -10.26 7.85
N ALA A 89 0.84 -10.50 6.61
CA ALA A 89 0.71 -9.50 5.54
C ALA A 89 -0.76 -9.18 5.25
N TYR A 90 -1.65 -10.18 5.28
CA TYR A 90 -3.08 -10.00 5.07
C TYR A 90 -3.74 -9.23 6.23
N CYS A 91 -3.43 -9.57 7.48
CA CYS A 91 -3.93 -8.83 8.65
C CYS A 91 -3.56 -7.34 8.60
N ARG A 92 -2.33 -7.00 8.18
CA ARG A 92 -1.91 -5.59 8.06
C ARG A 92 -2.74 -4.85 7.02
N ARG A 93 -2.94 -5.44 5.84
CA ARG A 93 -3.77 -4.82 4.79
C ARG A 93 -5.23 -4.69 5.19
N LEU A 94 -5.81 -5.75 5.78
CA LEU A 94 -7.18 -5.70 6.28
C LEU A 94 -7.36 -4.61 7.33
N HIS A 95 -6.45 -4.52 8.30
CA HIS A 95 -6.52 -3.48 9.32
C HIS A 95 -6.45 -2.08 8.69
N GLN A 96 -5.52 -1.85 7.77
CA GLN A 96 -5.43 -0.57 7.04
C GLN A 96 -6.73 -0.24 6.30
N ILE A 97 -7.34 -1.21 5.61
CA ILE A 97 -8.62 -1.02 4.90
C ILE A 97 -9.74 -0.69 5.90
N PHE A 98 -9.85 -1.43 7.00
CA PHE A 98 -10.86 -1.16 8.02
C PHE A 98 -10.66 0.18 8.71
N SER A 99 -9.43 0.60 8.97
CA SER A 99 -9.13 1.93 9.52
C SER A 99 -9.59 3.04 8.57
N TRP A 100 -9.34 2.90 7.27
CA TRP A 100 -9.82 3.86 6.27
C TRP A 100 -11.35 3.89 6.17
N LEU A 101 -12.00 2.72 6.17
CA LEU A 101 -13.45 2.61 6.13
C LEU A 101 -14.08 3.24 7.38
N LEU A 102 -13.53 2.96 8.56
CA LEU A 102 -13.98 3.55 9.82
C LEU A 102 -13.83 5.07 9.79
N LEU A 103 -12.68 5.57 9.33
CA LEU A 103 -12.43 7.01 9.24
C LEU A 103 -13.47 7.69 8.34
N ILE A 104 -13.68 7.16 7.14
CA ILE A 104 -14.68 7.70 6.19
C ILE A 104 -16.08 7.62 6.80
N GLY A 105 -16.44 6.49 7.42
CA GLY A 105 -17.73 6.30 8.08
C GLY A 105 -17.99 7.31 9.19
N ILE A 106 -16.98 7.56 10.05
CA ILE A 106 -17.07 8.56 11.13
C ILE A 106 -17.17 9.97 10.53
N THR A 107 -16.38 10.29 9.51
CA THR A 107 -16.46 11.61 8.84
C THR A 107 -17.84 11.86 8.26
N VAL A 108 -18.39 10.89 7.52
CA VAL A 108 -19.75 10.97 6.96
C VAL A 108 -20.78 11.08 8.09
N HIS A 109 -20.65 10.27 9.14
CA HIS A 109 -21.54 10.31 10.30
C HIS A 109 -21.53 11.69 10.98
N ILE A 110 -20.37 12.29 11.22
CA ILE A 110 -20.26 13.63 11.82
C ILE A 110 -20.95 14.66 10.92
N ILE A 111 -20.68 14.63 9.62
CA ILE A 111 -21.32 15.56 8.67
C ILE A 111 -22.85 15.39 8.70
N THR A 112 -23.36 14.15 8.69
CA THR A 112 -24.81 13.92 8.69
C THR A 112 -25.47 14.32 10.00
N VAL A 113 -24.91 13.99 11.17
CA VAL A 113 -25.52 14.36 12.46
C VAL A 113 -25.41 15.85 12.77
N THR A 114 -24.40 16.55 12.22
CA THR A 114 -24.20 17.98 12.44
C THR A 114 -25.05 18.84 11.50
N PHE A 115 -25.08 18.54 10.21
CA PHE A 115 -25.79 19.37 9.21
C PHE A 115 -27.21 18.87 8.90
N PHE A 116 -27.44 17.55 9.01
CA PHE A 116 -28.72 16.91 8.68
C PHE A 116 -29.39 16.34 9.93
N ALA A 117 -29.23 17.02 11.08
CA ALA A 117 -29.71 16.53 12.37
C ALA A 117 -31.21 16.24 12.36
N ASN A 118 -32.03 17.08 11.72
CA ASN A 118 -33.48 16.85 11.57
C ASN A 118 -33.81 15.58 10.76
N TYR A 119 -33.06 15.31 9.68
CA TYR A 119 -33.22 14.09 8.89
C TYR A 119 -32.79 12.85 9.69
N VAL A 120 -31.67 12.93 10.41
CA VAL A 120 -31.13 11.81 11.19
C VAL A 120 -31.98 11.52 12.44
N ALA A 121 -32.55 12.55 13.05
CA ALA A 121 -33.38 12.41 14.24
C ALA A 121 -34.78 11.87 13.94
N ASP A 122 -35.23 11.90 12.69
CA ASP A 122 -36.52 11.37 12.25
C ASP A 122 -37.68 11.90 13.12
N GLY A 123 -37.66 13.21 13.37
CA GLY A 123 -38.66 13.90 14.22
C GLY A 123 -38.49 13.70 15.74
N ARG A 124 -37.46 12.99 16.20
CA ARG A 124 -37.15 12.87 17.64
C ARG A 124 -36.40 14.11 18.16
N PRO A 125 -36.50 14.41 19.47
CA PRO A 125 -35.74 15.50 20.08
C PRO A 125 -34.23 15.25 19.93
N ILE A 126 -33.52 16.25 19.41
CA ILE A 126 -32.08 16.21 19.15
C ILE A 126 -31.34 16.63 20.42
N TYR A 127 -30.51 15.73 20.98
CA TYR A 127 -29.77 15.98 22.22
C TYR A 127 -28.26 16.22 22.00
N TRP A 128 -27.78 16.13 20.76
CA TRP A 128 -26.39 16.37 20.40
C TRP A 128 -26.20 17.74 19.75
N TRP A 129 -24.95 18.22 19.76
CA TRP A 129 -24.58 19.47 19.10
C TRP A 129 -24.76 19.35 17.57
N HIS A 130 -25.53 20.28 17.00
CA HIS A 130 -25.83 20.34 15.58
C HIS A 130 -26.08 21.79 15.15
N ILE A 131 -26.18 22.00 13.84
CA ILE A 131 -26.43 23.31 13.24
C ILE A 131 -27.87 23.30 12.67
N GLU A 132 -28.76 24.14 13.23
CA GLU A 132 -30.15 24.28 12.75
C GLU A 132 -30.28 25.23 11.55
N ASP A 133 -29.46 26.29 11.50
CA ASP A 133 -29.53 27.33 10.45
C ASP A 133 -28.21 27.43 9.68
N TRP A 134 -28.09 26.67 8.59
CA TRP A 134 -26.97 26.79 7.64
C TRP A 134 -27.36 27.33 6.26
N GLY A 135 -28.56 27.92 6.14
CA GLY A 135 -29.09 28.57 4.93
C GLY A 135 -30.48 28.12 4.57
#